data_AF-A0A3A0F174-F1
#
_entry.id   AF-A0A3A0F174-F1
#
_cell.length_a   1.000
_cell.length_b   1.000
_cell.length_c   1.000
_cell.angle_alpha   90.00
_cell.angle_beta   90.00
_cell.angle_gamma   90.00
#
_symmetry.space_group_name_H-M   'P 1'
#
loop_
_entity.id
_entity.type
_entity.pdbx_description
1 polymer ?
#
loop_
_entity_poly.entity_id
_entity_poly.type
_entity_poly.pdbx_seq_one_letter_code
_entity_poly.pdbx_strand_id
1 'polypeptide(L)'
;MRITQGCFSFLPDLTDEQITKQVQYCLDQGFAVNLEFTDDPHPRNTFWEMWGLPMFDLRDAAGVMMELAECRRVYGDRYIRLTGFDSSHGWESVKISFIVNRPKHEPGFRLERQEANSRNIRYTTRAYACDRPEGERYAAG
;
A
#
# COMPACT_ATOMS: atom_id res chain seq x y z
N MET A 1 3.25 14.47 6.97
CA MET A 1 1.80 14.17 6.96
C MET A 1 1.59 12.66 7.09
N ARG A 2 0.36 12.14 7.12
CA ARG A 2 0.09 10.68 7.15
C ARG A 2 -0.80 10.31 5.97
N ILE A 3 -0.33 9.40 5.10
CA ILE A 3 -1.15 8.84 4.02
C ILE A 3 -2.29 8.02 4.61
N THR A 4 -3.52 8.30 4.17
CA THR A 4 -4.74 7.66 4.66
C THR A 4 -5.36 6.67 3.69
N GLN A 5 -4.64 6.25 2.64
CA GLN A 5 -5.02 5.08 1.83
C GLN A 5 -5.04 3.81 2.70
N GLY A 6 -5.88 2.83 2.35
CA GLY A 6 -6.07 1.60 3.12
C GLY A 6 -7.09 1.75 4.26
N CYS A 7 -7.87 0.70 4.50
CA CYS A 7 -9.11 0.77 5.30
C CYS A 7 -8.90 1.07 6.80
N PHE A 8 -7.67 0.95 7.32
CA PHE A 8 -7.36 1.15 8.75
C PHE A 8 -6.43 2.34 9.03
N SER A 9 -6.11 3.18 8.04
CA SER A 9 -5.06 4.20 8.20
C SER A 9 -5.36 5.37 9.15
N PHE A 10 -6.61 5.49 9.63
CA PHE A 10 -7.01 6.40 10.71
C PHE A 10 -6.78 5.81 12.11
N LEU A 11 -6.53 4.51 12.21
CA LEU A 11 -6.05 3.87 13.43
C LEU A 11 -4.52 4.03 13.55
N PRO A 12 -3.95 3.78 14.74
CA PRO A 12 -2.51 3.53 14.87
C PRO A 12 -2.04 2.44 13.90
N ASP A 13 -0.76 2.46 13.53
CA ASP A 13 -0.19 1.41 12.69
C ASP A 13 -0.37 0.04 13.36
N LEU A 14 -0.84 -0.93 12.57
CA LEU A 14 -1.19 -2.25 13.10
C LEU A 14 0.08 -2.98 13.56
N THR A 15 0.00 -3.62 14.72
CA THR A 15 1.03 -4.55 15.18
C THR A 15 1.01 -5.84 14.37
N ASP A 16 2.10 -6.61 14.38
CA ASP A 16 2.16 -7.89 13.68
C ASP A 16 1.10 -8.89 14.17
N GLU A 17 0.72 -8.82 15.45
CA GLU A 17 -0.39 -9.62 15.98
C GLU A 17 -1.74 -9.21 15.35
N GLN A 18 -1.97 -7.89 15.19
CA GLN A 18 -3.18 -7.37 14.55
C GLN A 18 -3.21 -7.70 13.05
N ILE A 19 -2.07 -7.57 12.36
CA ILE A 19 -1.94 -7.92 10.94
C ILE A 19 -2.20 -9.41 10.75
N THR A 20 -1.60 -10.27 11.58
CA THR A 20 -1.84 -11.73 11.55
C THR A 20 -3.33 -12.06 11.62
N LYS A 21 -4.10 -11.38 12.49
CA LYS A 21 -5.55 -11.56 12.59
C LYS A 21 -6.29 -11.13 11.31
N GLN A 22 -5.88 -10.05 10.66
CA GLN A 22 -6.47 -9.62 9.39
C GLN A 22 -6.13 -10.57 8.24
N VAL A 23 -4.91 -11.11 8.22
CA VAL A 23 -4.50 -12.15 7.26
C VAL A 23 -5.34 -13.39 7.45
N GLN A 24 -5.45 -13.91 8.68
CA GLN A 24 -6.25 -15.09 8.95
C GLN A 24 -7.70 -14.89 8.52
N TYR A 25 -8.28 -13.71 8.79
CA TYR A 25 -9.60 -13.36 8.27
C TYR A 25 -9.68 -13.49 6.74
N CYS A 26 -8.71 -12.97 5.98
CA CYS A 26 -8.70 -13.10 4.53
C CYS A 26 -8.65 -14.57 4.08
N LEU A 27 -7.81 -15.40 4.72
CA LEU A 27 -7.67 -16.82 4.42
C LEU A 27 -8.96 -17.59 4.75
N ASP A 28 -9.59 -17.29 5.88
CA ASP A 28 -10.86 -17.90 6.30
C ASP A 28 -12.01 -17.56 5.34
N GLN A 29 -11.95 -16.41 4.67
CA GLN A 29 -12.89 -16.04 3.59
C GLN A 29 -12.53 -16.66 2.22
N GLY A 30 -11.41 -17.37 2.12
CA GLY A 30 -10.92 -17.93 0.85
C GLY A 30 -10.33 -16.89 -0.11
N PHE A 31 -9.93 -15.71 0.40
CA PHE A 31 -9.31 -14.68 -0.43
C PHE A 31 -7.85 -15.01 -0.72
N ALA A 32 -7.40 -14.74 -1.95
CA ALA A 32 -5.98 -14.75 -2.27
C ALA A 32 -5.32 -13.51 -1.66
N VAL A 33 -4.23 -13.71 -0.90
CA VAL A 33 -3.54 -12.62 -0.21
C VAL A 33 -2.28 -12.23 -0.96
N ASN A 34 -2.06 -10.94 -1.19
CA ASN A 34 -0.83 -10.45 -1.80
C ASN A 34 -0.26 -9.23 -1.06
N LEU A 35 1.05 -9.05 -1.23
CA LEU A 35 1.81 -7.92 -0.74
C LEU A 35 2.26 -7.07 -1.92
N GLU A 36 2.14 -5.75 -1.78
CA GLU A 36 2.60 -4.80 -2.77
C GLU A 36 3.28 -3.63 -2.08
N PHE A 37 4.24 -3.01 -2.74
CA PHE A 37 5.00 -1.89 -2.19
C PHE A 37 5.19 -0.76 -3.20
N THR A 38 5.38 0.45 -2.69
CA THR A 38 5.68 1.62 -3.52
C THR A 38 6.40 2.69 -2.72
N ASP A 39 7.24 3.45 -3.40
CA ASP A 39 7.77 4.72 -2.92
C ASP A 39 7.15 5.94 -3.64
N ASP A 40 6.11 5.72 -4.46
CA ASP A 40 5.23 6.76 -4.99
C ASP A 40 3.82 6.65 -4.35
N PRO A 41 3.51 7.49 -3.34
CA PRO A 41 2.26 7.41 -2.58
C PRO A 41 1.08 8.06 -3.32
N HIS A 42 1.22 8.44 -4.59
CA HIS A 42 0.17 9.15 -5.32
C HIS A 42 -1.16 8.36 -5.33
N PRO A 43 -2.32 8.99 -5.06
CA PRO A 43 -3.60 8.29 -4.96
C PRO A 43 -4.10 7.69 -6.29
N ARG A 44 -3.45 8.05 -7.40
CA ARG A 44 -3.72 7.47 -8.73
C ARG A 44 -2.64 6.50 -9.19
N ASN A 45 -1.64 6.21 -8.35
CA ASN A 45 -0.72 5.11 -8.57
C ASN A 45 -1.45 3.81 -8.22
N THR A 46 -2.18 3.26 -9.19
CA THR A 46 -3.05 2.08 -9.02
C THR A 46 -2.26 0.79 -8.86
N PHE A 47 -1.18 0.64 -9.65
CA PHE A 47 -0.34 -0.54 -9.69
C PHE A 47 0.92 -0.28 -8.88
N TRP A 48 0.98 -0.91 -7.71
CA TRP A 48 2.18 -0.94 -6.90
C TRP A 48 3.03 -2.15 -7.30
N GLU A 49 4.31 -2.14 -6.93
CA GLU A 49 5.21 -3.25 -7.23
C GLU A 49 4.78 -4.48 -6.44
N MET A 50 4.69 -5.62 -7.12
CA MET A 50 4.30 -6.88 -6.49
C MET A 50 5.47 -7.48 -5.72
N TRP A 51 5.23 -7.88 -4.47
CA TRP A 51 6.16 -8.75 -3.75
C TRP A 51 5.81 -10.21 -4.06
N GLY A 52 6.52 -10.78 -5.04
CA GLY A 52 6.26 -12.14 -5.51
C GLY A 52 4.89 -12.29 -6.17
N LEU A 53 4.33 -13.50 -6.11
CA LEU A 53 3.00 -13.82 -6.62
C LEU A 53 1.97 -13.76 -5.47
N PRO A 54 0.68 -13.50 -5.77
CA PRO A 54 -0.38 -13.67 -4.79
C PRO A 54 -0.35 -15.09 -4.20
N MET A 55 -0.52 -15.19 -2.90
CA MET A 55 -0.51 -16.46 -2.17
C MET A 55 -1.92 -17.06 -2.18
N PHE A 56 -2.09 -18.06 -3.03
CA PHE A 56 -3.32 -18.86 -3.15
C PHE A 56 -3.27 -20.06 -2.20
N ASP A 57 -4.44 -20.57 -1.80
CA ASP A 57 -4.63 -21.83 -1.05
C ASP A 57 -3.88 -21.94 0.29
N LEU A 58 -3.34 -20.83 0.83
CA LEU A 58 -2.79 -20.80 2.18
C LEU A 58 -3.90 -20.93 3.21
N ARG A 59 -3.64 -21.73 4.25
CA ARG A 59 -4.55 -21.93 5.39
C ARG A 59 -4.06 -21.29 6.68
N ASP A 60 -2.77 -20.99 6.74
CA ASP A 60 -2.11 -20.43 7.91
C ASP A 60 -1.49 -19.07 7.55
N ALA A 61 -1.83 -18.06 8.34
CA ALA A 61 -1.30 -16.70 8.22
C ALA A 61 0.23 -16.63 8.36
N ALA A 62 0.87 -17.61 9.03
CA ALA A 62 2.31 -17.63 9.24
C ALA A 62 3.12 -17.51 7.93
N GLY A 63 2.65 -18.15 6.84
CA GLY A 63 3.31 -18.05 5.53
C GLY A 63 3.32 -16.63 4.98
N VAL A 64 2.18 -15.94 5.04
CA VAL A 64 2.06 -14.54 4.60
C VAL A 64 2.89 -13.60 5.49
N MET A 65 2.90 -13.85 6.80
CA MET A 65 3.66 -13.03 7.74
C MET A 65 5.17 -13.18 7.56
N MET A 66 5.64 -14.36 7.13
CA MET A 66 7.05 -14.57 6.76
C MET A 66 7.44 -13.74 5.54
N GLU A 67 6.61 -13.73 4.50
CA GLU A 67 6.81 -12.90 3.31
C GLU A 67 6.76 -11.39 3.65
N LEU A 68 5.86 -10.98 4.55
CA LEU A 68 5.81 -9.60 5.02
C LEU A 68 7.09 -9.19 5.76
N ALA A 69 7.63 -10.07 6.60
CA ALA A 69 8.88 -9.81 7.31
C ALA A 69 10.05 -9.63 6.32
N GLU A 70 10.13 -10.46 5.29
CA GLU A 70 11.17 -10.36 4.25
C GLU A 70 10.99 -9.11 3.37
N CYS A 71 9.75 -8.79 2.98
CA CYS A 71 9.44 -7.58 2.24
C CYS A 71 9.82 -6.31 3.02
N ARG A 72 9.53 -6.26 4.33
CA ARG A 72 9.97 -5.16 5.21
C ARG A 72 11.49 -5.13 5.40
N ARG A 73 12.18 -6.27 5.35
CA ARG A 73 13.64 -6.33 5.42
C ARG A 73 14.29 -5.65 4.21
N VAL A 74 13.70 -5.80 3.03
CA VAL A 74 14.22 -5.23 1.77
C VAL A 74 13.70 -3.80 1.52
N TYR A 75 12.42 -3.55 1.78
CA TYR A 75 11.70 -2.33 1.41
C TYR A 75 10.99 -1.67 2.60
N GLY A 76 11.55 -1.80 3.80
CA GLY A 76 10.99 -1.24 5.05
C GLY A 76 10.96 0.29 5.11
N ASP A 77 11.59 0.96 4.16
CA ASP A 77 11.52 2.41 3.94
C ASP A 77 10.40 2.83 2.98
N ARG A 78 9.67 1.89 2.39
CA ARG A 78 8.56 2.14 1.43
C ARG A 78 7.19 1.94 2.06
N TYR A 79 6.14 2.39 1.38
CA TYR A 79 4.79 1.93 1.72
C TYR A 79 4.65 0.47 1.32
N ILE A 80 4.13 -0.37 2.21
CA ILE A 80 3.74 -1.75 1.91
C ILE A 80 2.26 -1.88 2.26
N ARG A 81 1.47 -2.44 1.34
CA ARG A 81 0.07 -2.79 1.55
C ARG A 81 -0.14 -4.29 1.42
N LEU A 82 -1.07 -4.79 2.21
CA LEU A 82 -1.60 -6.14 2.09
C LEU A 82 -3.00 -6.04 1.50
N THR A 83 -3.28 -6.90 0.54
CA THR A 83 -4.56 -6.94 -0.16
C THR A 83 -5.12 -8.36 -0.18
N GLY A 84 -6.44 -8.47 -0.05
CA GLY A 84 -7.19 -9.71 -0.18
C GLY A 84 -8.11 -9.66 -1.41
N PHE A 85 -7.90 -10.57 -2.36
CA PHE A 85 -8.65 -10.69 -3.60
C PHE A 85 -9.66 -11.84 -3.51
N ASP A 86 -10.91 -11.57 -3.86
CA ASP A 86 -11.99 -12.56 -3.88
C ASP A 86 -12.34 -12.92 -5.33
N SER A 87 -12.13 -14.18 -5.68
CA SER A 87 -12.40 -14.74 -7.01
C SER A 87 -13.82 -15.27 -7.17
N SER A 88 -14.69 -15.09 -6.17
CA SER A 88 -16.09 -15.52 -6.26
C SER A 88 -16.81 -14.80 -7.39
N HIS A 89 -17.60 -15.57 -8.16
CA HIS A 89 -18.35 -15.03 -9.29
C HIS A 89 -19.23 -13.84 -8.87
N GLY A 90 -19.14 -12.74 -9.61
CA GLY A 90 -19.88 -11.51 -9.33
C GLY A 90 -19.14 -10.53 -8.40
N TRP A 91 -18.01 -10.94 -7.81
CA TRP A 91 -17.10 -10.00 -7.12
C TRP A 91 -15.81 -9.78 -7.90
N GLU A 92 -15.00 -10.84 -8.09
CA GLU A 92 -13.80 -10.86 -8.95
C GLU A 92 -12.86 -9.65 -8.76
N SER A 93 -12.65 -9.24 -7.51
CA SER A 93 -11.97 -7.99 -7.16
C SER A 93 -11.42 -7.98 -5.73
N VAL A 94 -10.70 -6.92 -5.38
CA VAL A 94 -10.19 -6.65 -4.04
C VAL A 94 -11.34 -6.45 -3.05
N LYS A 95 -11.33 -7.20 -1.95
CA LYS A 95 -12.26 -7.04 -0.81
C LYS A 95 -11.72 -6.12 0.27
N ILE A 96 -10.41 -6.18 0.48
CA ILE A 96 -9.74 -5.49 1.58
C ILE A 96 -8.32 -5.10 1.15
N SER A 97 -7.91 -3.88 1.52
CA SER A 97 -6.55 -3.40 1.33
C SER A 97 -6.17 -2.47 2.48
N PHE A 98 -5.03 -2.71 3.12
CA PHE A 98 -4.55 -1.91 4.24
C PHE A 98 -3.03 -1.81 4.27
N ILE A 99 -2.55 -0.70 4.83
CA ILE A 99 -1.12 -0.41 4.95
C ILE A 99 -0.54 -1.20 6.12
N VAL A 100 0.59 -1.87 5.87
CA VAL A 100 1.34 -2.67 6.85
C VAL A 100 2.77 -2.16 7.06
N ASN A 101 3.23 -1.22 6.24
CA ASN A 101 4.50 -0.51 6.44
C ASN A 101 4.43 0.90 5.88
N ARG A 102 5.19 1.84 6.47
CA ARG A 102 5.27 3.23 6.03
C ARG A 102 6.72 3.71 6.08
N PRO A 103 7.12 4.64 5.19
CA PRO A 103 8.33 5.43 5.41
C PRO A 103 8.27 6.17 6.75
N LYS A 104 9.43 6.40 7.36
CA LYS A 104 9.56 7.09 8.67
C LYS A 104 8.98 8.51 8.64
N HIS A 105 9.14 9.23 7.53
CA HIS A 105 8.64 10.59 7.36
C HIS A 105 8.05 10.78 5.96
N GLU A 106 6.76 11.13 5.91
CA GLU A 106 6.06 11.41 4.67
C GLU A 106 5.90 12.93 4.47
N PRO A 107 6.56 13.53 3.45
CA PRO A 107 6.49 14.97 3.20
C PRO A 107 5.13 15.43 2.64
N GLY A 108 4.34 14.55 2.04
CA GLY A 108 3.03 14.83 1.46
C GLY A 108 3.10 15.24 -0.01
N PHE A 109 2.18 16.11 -0.40
CA PHE A 109 1.96 16.47 -1.80
C PHE A 109 2.02 17.97 -2.02
N ARG A 110 2.51 18.38 -3.20
CA ARG A 110 2.22 19.68 -3.78
C ARG A 110 0.97 19.61 -4.67
N LEU A 111 0.19 20.69 -4.65
CA LEU A 111 -0.93 20.90 -5.57
C LEU A 111 -0.56 21.99 -6.56
N GLU A 112 -0.19 21.58 -7.77
CA GLU A 112 0.09 22.47 -8.89
C GLU A 112 -1.22 22.98 -9.50
N ARG A 113 -1.25 24.27 -9.83
CA ARG A 113 -2.43 24.97 -10.36
C ARG A 113 -2.04 25.66 -11.66
N GLN A 114 -2.37 25.06 -12.79
CA GLN A 114 -2.16 25.66 -14.10
C GLN A 114 -3.41 26.43 -14.53
N GLU A 115 -3.26 27.73 -14.83
CA GLU A 115 -4.35 28.53 -15.40
C GLU A 115 -4.73 28.02 -16.80
N ALA A 116 -6.03 27.94 -17.06
CA ALA A 116 -6.62 27.59 -18.34
C ALA A 116 -7.65 28.66 -18.75
N ASN A 117 -8.41 28.43 -19.82
CA ASN A 117 -9.38 29.41 -20.33
C ASN A 117 -10.28 29.97 -19.22
N SER A 118 -10.38 31.30 -19.16
CA SER A 118 -11.13 32.05 -18.16
C SER A 118 -10.62 31.81 -16.72
N ARG A 119 -11.45 31.28 -15.82
CA ARG A 119 -11.10 31.02 -14.41
C ARG A 119 -10.85 29.53 -14.13
N ASN A 120 -10.69 28.72 -15.17
CA ASN A 120 -10.44 27.30 -15.03
C ASN A 120 -9.00 27.04 -14.56
N ILE A 121 -8.85 26.05 -13.68
CA ILE A 121 -7.55 25.58 -13.20
C ILE A 121 -7.42 24.09 -13.51
N ARG A 122 -6.31 23.69 -14.12
CA ARG A 122 -5.91 22.29 -14.25
C ARG A 122 -5.00 21.93 -13.08
N TYR A 123 -5.41 20.92 -12.33
CA TYR A 123 -4.70 20.49 -11.13
C TYR A 123 -3.75 19.33 -11.42
N THR A 124 -2.56 19.38 -10.84
CA THR A 124 -1.68 18.22 -10.74
C THR A 124 -1.27 18.04 -9.28
N THR A 125 -1.55 16.87 -8.73
CA THR A 125 -1.04 16.46 -7.41
C THR A 125 0.29 15.76 -7.62
N ARG A 126 1.35 16.19 -6.94
CA ARG A 126 2.66 15.48 -6.99
C ARG A 126 3.16 15.22 -5.59
N ALA A 127 3.61 13.99 -5.34
CA ALA A 127 4.26 13.64 -4.08
C ALA A 127 5.64 14.30 -4.04
N TYR A 128 6.01 14.94 -2.92
CA TYR A 128 7.36 15.51 -2.78
C TYR A 128 8.45 14.45 -2.82
N ALA A 129 8.16 13.22 -2.37
CA ALA A 129 9.08 12.10 -2.45
C ALA A 129 9.50 11.79 -3.90
N CYS A 130 8.60 11.99 -4.87
CA CYS A 130 8.82 11.70 -6.29
C CYS A 130 9.64 12.74 -7.03
N ASP A 131 10.15 13.78 -6.35
CA ASP A 131 11.20 14.67 -6.89
C ASP A 131 12.57 13.99 -6.95
N ARG A 132 12.72 12.85 -6.26
CA ARG A 132 13.91 11.99 -6.32
C ARG A 132 13.66 10.75 -7.18
N PRO A 133 14.73 10.18 -7.77
CA PRO A 133 14.66 8.87 -8.43
C PRO A 133 14.08 7.80 -7.50
N GLU A 134 13.47 6.78 -8.10
CA GLU A 134 13.01 5.60 -7.37
C GLU A 134 14.17 4.98 -6.57
N GLY A 135 13.89 4.51 -5.34
CA GLY A 135 14.89 3.93 -4.45
C GLY A 135 15.75 4.94 -3.69
N GLU A 136 15.76 6.22 -4.10
CA GLU A 136 16.35 7.33 -3.35
C GLU A 136 15.30 8.16 -2.59
N ARG A 137 14.02 7.80 -2.76
CA ARG A 137 12.88 8.36 -2.05
C ARG A 137 12.87 7.86 -0.61
N TYR A 138 12.45 8.70 0.34
CA TYR A 138 12.38 8.37 1.78
C TYR A 138 13.69 7.93 2.46
N ALA A 139 14.80 7.85 1.74
CA ALA A 139 16.12 7.65 2.31
C ALA A 139 16.39 8.72 3.38
N ALA A 140 16.85 8.28 4.55
CA ALA A 140 17.35 9.18 5.57
C ALA A 140 18.51 9.96 4.96
N GLY A 141 18.37 11.29 4.89
CA GLY A 141 19.51 12.18 4.64
C GLY A 141 20.50 12.14 5.80
#